data_AF-A0AAW0YEX5-F1
#
_entry.id   AF-A0AAW0YEX5-F1
#
_cell.length_a   1.000
_cell.length_b   1.000
_cell.length_c   1.000
_cell.angle_alpha   90.00
_cell.angle_beta   90.00
_cell.angle_gamma   90.00
#
_symmetry.space_group_name_H-M   'P 1'
#
loop_
_entity.id
_entity.type
_entity.pdbx_description
1 polymer ?
#
loop_
_entity_poly.entity_id
_entity_poly.type
_entity_poly.pdbx_seq_one_letter_code
_entity_poly.pdbx_strand_id
1 'polypeptide(L)'
;MATLASFPPQPMSIEQEGGEEMSFSEQNQSQELSEDQWRALAKIVRDVGPNLSPDDELGDLAAAEAAVNAKDAERSEVVDGLRDQLRQLSRQHAQATVASQRPSSHPTAAEHDAQVRSLEQQQYATGKQLNEEQAAVAKKEVELGKWRNEKEEVGKIEVGEGGWADGKIIRLRLFSEAGFSLVPSKDESNTAKILIRNDAKQDVHAVPIDNSRSKVYTANLIWSLASD
;
A
#
# COMPACT_ATOMS: atom_id res chain seq x y z
N MET A 1 -24.06 21.03 9.86
CA MET A 1 -24.31 22.26 10.63
C MET A 1 -24.94 23.27 9.67
N ALA A 2 -26.27 23.32 9.61
CA ALA A 2 -27.00 24.23 8.74
C ALA A 2 -27.39 25.47 9.57
N THR A 3 -26.99 26.63 9.08
CA THR A 3 -27.19 27.96 9.67
C THR A 3 -28.67 28.34 9.67
N LEU A 4 -29.26 28.48 10.86
CA LEU A 4 -30.54 29.15 11.09
C LEU A 4 -30.42 30.61 10.68
N ALA A 5 -31.13 31.00 9.63
CA ALA A 5 -31.30 32.40 9.25
C ALA A 5 -32.18 33.10 10.29
N SER A 6 -31.53 33.89 11.14
CA SER A 6 -32.17 34.85 12.05
C SER A 6 -32.77 35.98 11.21
N PHE A 7 -34.09 36.16 11.32
CA PHE A 7 -34.76 37.38 10.88
C PHE A 7 -34.43 38.52 11.85
N PRO A 8 -33.94 39.68 11.39
CA PRO A 8 -33.74 40.83 12.26
C PRO A 8 -35.09 41.50 12.59
N PRO A 9 -35.29 42.01 13.81
CA PRO A 9 -36.46 42.81 14.13
C PRO A 9 -36.36 44.15 13.41
N GLN A 10 -37.39 44.51 12.63
CA GLN A 10 -37.46 45.84 12.05
C GLN A 10 -37.78 46.86 13.15
N PRO A 11 -37.03 47.97 13.26
CA PRO A 11 -37.43 49.08 14.11
C PRO A 11 -38.61 49.79 13.45
N MET A 12 -39.78 49.73 14.10
CA MET A 12 -40.89 50.62 13.80
C MET A 12 -40.47 52.04 14.18
N SER A 13 -40.04 52.80 13.17
CA SER A 13 -39.90 54.25 13.25
C SER A 13 -41.28 54.85 13.47
N ILE A 14 -41.59 55.20 14.72
CA ILE A 14 -42.72 56.08 15.03
C ILE A 14 -42.29 57.46 14.54
N GLU A 15 -42.69 57.82 13.33
CA GLU A 15 -42.68 59.20 12.86
C GLU A 15 -43.64 59.99 13.74
N GLN A 16 -43.04 60.76 14.64
CA GLN A 16 -43.70 61.77 15.44
C GLN A 16 -43.97 62.97 14.54
N GLU A 17 -45.00 62.87 13.70
CA GLU A 17 -45.61 64.04 13.06
C GLU A 17 -46.36 64.84 14.13
N GLY A 18 -45.76 65.96 14.53
CA GLY A 18 -46.49 67.04 15.15
C GLY A 18 -47.45 67.65 14.13
N GLY A 19 -48.75 67.49 14.37
CA GLY A 19 -49.80 68.03 13.51
C GLY A 19 -51.15 67.98 14.21
N GLU A 20 -51.47 69.10 14.86
CA GLU A 20 -52.83 69.53 15.21
C GLU A 20 -53.61 68.65 16.20
N GLU A 21 -53.56 69.05 17.47
CA GLU A 21 -54.63 68.80 18.43
C GLU A 21 -55.93 69.44 17.87
N MET A 22 -56.66 68.70 17.04
CA MET A 22 -58.04 69.00 16.73
C MET A 22 -58.87 68.76 18.00
N SER A 23 -58.97 69.83 18.78
CA SER A 23 -60.04 70.05 19.73
C SER A 23 -61.37 69.75 19.03
N PHE A 24 -61.96 68.59 19.36
CA PHE A 24 -63.38 68.32 19.13
C PHE A 24 -64.19 69.23 20.07
N SER A 25 -64.14 70.54 19.83
CA SER A 25 -65.17 71.44 20.29
C SER A 25 -66.42 71.06 19.52
N GLU A 26 -67.39 70.51 20.24
CA GLU A 26 -68.74 70.19 19.81
C GLU A 26 -69.35 71.33 18.97
N GLN A 27 -69.10 71.31 17.67
CA GLN A 27 -70.03 71.87 16.69
C GLN A 27 -71.12 70.83 16.52
N ASN A 28 -71.96 70.75 17.55
CA ASN A 28 -73.30 70.20 17.46
C ASN A 28 -74.13 71.17 16.59
N GLN A 29 -73.79 71.21 15.30
CA GLN A 29 -74.69 71.70 14.28
C GLN A 29 -75.74 70.62 14.13
N SER A 30 -76.81 70.73 14.93
CA SER A 30 -78.09 70.13 14.61
C SER A 30 -78.55 70.70 13.26
N GLN A 31 -78.03 70.15 12.16
CA GLN A 31 -78.76 70.12 10.91
C GLN A 31 -80.03 69.35 11.23
N GLU A 32 -81.11 70.09 11.51
CA GLU A 32 -82.44 69.53 11.49
C GLU A 32 -82.65 68.96 10.09
N LEU A 33 -82.39 67.66 9.94
CA LEU A 33 -82.71 66.93 8.73
C LEU A 33 -84.16 67.25 8.40
N SER A 34 -84.45 67.62 7.16
CA SER A 34 -85.83 67.89 6.78
C SER A 34 -86.69 66.67 7.09
N GLU A 35 -87.96 66.87 7.41
CA GLU A 35 -88.87 65.76 7.76
C GLU A 35 -88.87 64.67 6.65
N ASP A 36 -88.65 65.07 5.40
CA ASP A 36 -88.48 64.19 4.25
C ASP A 36 -87.18 63.38 4.29
N GLN A 37 -86.07 63.96 4.76
CA GLN A 37 -84.80 63.25 4.96
C GLN A 37 -84.90 62.22 6.10
N TRP A 38 -85.59 62.56 7.20
CA TRP A 38 -85.88 61.61 8.27
C TRP A 38 -86.76 60.46 7.80
N ARG A 39 -87.78 60.73 6.97
CA ARG A 39 -88.63 59.69 6.36
C ARG A 39 -87.85 58.81 5.39
N ALA A 40 -86.94 59.38 4.60
CA ALA A 40 -86.07 58.63 3.71
C ALA A 40 -85.09 57.72 4.48
N LEU A 41 -84.47 58.25 5.55
CA LEU A 41 -83.57 57.49 6.41
C LEU A 41 -84.31 56.37 7.16
N ALA A 42 -85.50 56.66 7.71
CA ALA A 42 -86.35 55.67 8.36
C ALA A 42 -86.79 54.56 7.40
N LYS A 43 -87.06 54.91 6.14
CA LYS A 43 -87.34 53.92 5.09
C LYS A 43 -86.12 53.02 4.84
N ILE A 44 -84.93 53.60 4.70
CA ILE A 44 -83.69 52.82 4.52
C ILE A 44 -83.42 51.92 5.72
N VAL A 45 -83.51 52.43 6.95
CA VAL A 45 -83.30 51.62 8.18
C VAL A 45 -84.31 50.48 8.27
N ARG A 46 -85.58 50.74 7.94
CA ARG A 46 -86.62 49.71 7.91
C ARG A 46 -86.41 48.68 6.80
N ASP A 47 -85.88 49.11 5.65
CA ASP A 47 -85.63 48.23 4.50
C ASP A 47 -84.31 47.42 4.69
N VAL A 48 -83.34 47.92 5.47
CA VAL A 48 -82.05 47.26 5.75
C VAL A 48 -82.08 46.43 7.04
N GLY A 49 -82.89 46.79 8.04
CA GLY A 49 -82.98 46.08 9.33
C GLY A 49 -83.23 44.57 9.21
N PRO A 50 -84.13 44.10 8.32
CA PRO A 50 -84.35 42.67 8.10
C PRO A 50 -83.19 41.95 7.40
N ASN A 51 -82.30 42.68 6.72
CA ASN A 51 -81.13 42.11 6.05
C ASN A 51 -79.92 41.97 6.98
N LEU A 52 -79.94 42.63 8.15
CA LEU A 52 -78.92 42.53 9.19
C LEU A 52 -79.46 41.64 10.31
N SER A 53 -79.35 40.32 10.09
CA SER A 53 -79.70 39.31 11.07
C SER A 53 -78.45 38.96 11.89
N PRO A 54 -78.31 39.44 13.13
CA PRO A 54 -77.13 39.16 13.95
C PRO A 54 -77.00 37.67 14.29
N ASP A 55 -78.10 36.93 14.28
CA ASP A 55 -78.11 35.48 14.51
C ASP A 55 -77.47 34.72 13.33
N ASP A 56 -77.71 35.18 12.09
CA ASP A 56 -77.10 34.60 10.89
C ASP A 56 -75.59 34.93 10.84
N GLU A 57 -75.21 36.18 11.14
CA GLU A 57 -73.80 36.60 11.20
C GLU A 57 -73.02 35.85 12.30
N LEU A 58 -73.64 35.61 13.45
CA LEU A 58 -73.04 34.81 14.53
C LEU A 58 -72.88 33.34 14.13
N GLY A 59 -73.84 32.81 13.37
CA GLY A 59 -73.77 31.46 12.79
C GLY A 59 -72.62 31.31 11.79
N ASP A 60 -72.45 32.29 10.90
CA ASP A 60 -71.35 32.34 9.94
C ASP A 60 -69.99 32.48 10.64
N LEU A 61 -69.91 33.30 11.70
CA LEU A 61 -68.70 33.45 12.50
C LEU A 61 -68.34 32.15 13.25
N ALA A 62 -69.32 31.48 13.84
CA ALA A 62 -69.12 30.18 14.47
C ALA A 62 -68.68 29.10 13.45
N ALA A 63 -69.24 29.11 12.25
CA ALA A 63 -68.83 28.22 11.17
C ALA A 63 -67.40 28.51 10.69
N ALA A 64 -67.03 29.78 10.58
CA ALA A 64 -65.67 30.21 10.24
C ALA A 64 -64.66 29.79 11.33
N GLU A 65 -65.00 29.98 12.60
CA GLU A 65 -64.15 29.55 13.73
C GLU A 65 -63.97 28.03 13.73
N ALA A 66 -65.05 27.26 13.52
CA ALA A 66 -64.98 25.81 13.41
C ALA A 66 -64.09 25.37 12.22
N ALA A 67 -64.18 26.05 11.07
CA ALA A 67 -63.34 25.77 9.91
C ALA A 67 -61.85 26.09 10.17
N VAL A 68 -61.55 27.18 10.88
CA VAL A 68 -60.17 27.53 11.27
C VAL A 68 -59.63 26.50 12.25
N ASN A 69 -60.38 26.15 13.29
CA ASN A 69 -59.99 25.14 14.28
C ASN A 69 -59.74 23.77 13.62
N ALA A 70 -60.58 23.37 12.65
CA ALA A 70 -60.37 22.15 11.88
C ALA A 70 -59.07 22.21 11.06
N LYS A 71 -58.77 23.35 10.42
CA LYS A 71 -57.53 23.52 9.64
C LYS A 71 -56.28 23.55 10.52
N ASP A 72 -56.36 24.15 11.69
CA ASP A 72 -55.23 24.17 12.63
C ASP A 72 -54.98 22.79 13.24
N ALA A 73 -56.03 22.01 13.49
CA ALA A 73 -55.90 20.60 13.87
C ALA A 73 -55.18 19.80 12.76
N GLU A 74 -55.63 19.87 11.50
CA GLU A 74 -54.97 19.21 10.37
C GLU A 74 -53.49 19.62 10.24
N ARG A 75 -53.20 20.92 10.36
CA ARG A 75 -51.81 21.44 10.31
C ARG A 75 -50.98 20.88 11.45
N SER A 76 -51.53 20.82 12.66
CA SER A 76 -50.82 20.29 13.83
C SER A 76 -50.45 18.81 13.64
N GLU A 77 -51.37 17.99 13.11
CA GLU A 77 -51.13 16.58 12.81
C GLU A 77 -50.04 16.39 11.75
N VAL A 78 -50.07 17.20 10.68
CA VAL A 78 -49.05 17.16 9.63
C VAL A 78 -47.68 17.56 10.19
N VAL A 79 -47.62 18.62 11.00
CA VAL A 79 -46.37 19.08 11.61
C VAL A 79 -45.80 18.03 12.55
N ASP A 80 -46.64 17.37 13.36
CA ASP A 80 -46.20 16.32 14.27
C ASP A 80 -45.74 15.07 13.51
N GLY A 81 -46.45 14.68 12.45
CA GLY A 81 -46.00 13.61 11.56
C GLY A 81 -44.63 13.90 10.92
N LEU A 82 -44.42 15.13 10.45
CA LEU A 82 -43.12 15.56 9.89
C LEU A 82 -42.01 15.58 10.96
N ARG A 83 -42.32 15.99 12.20
CA ARG A 83 -41.35 15.96 13.31
C ARG A 83 -40.93 14.54 13.65
N ASP A 84 -41.85 13.60 13.65
CA ASP A 84 -41.55 12.20 13.93
C ASP A 84 -40.77 11.55 12.79
N GLN A 85 -41.10 11.85 11.54
CA GLN A 85 -40.28 11.45 10.38
C GLN A 85 -38.86 12.01 10.47
N LEU A 86 -38.71 13.30 10.82
CA LEU A 86 -37.40 13.92 11.00
C LEU A 86 -36.60 13.25 12.12
N ARG A 87 -37.24 12.92 13.25
CA ARG A 87 -36.60 12.17 14.34
C ARG A 87 -36.15 10.78 13.89
N GLN A 88 -36.97 10.08 13.13
CA GLN A 88 -36.64 8.76 12.60
C GLN A 88 -35.45 8.82 11.63
N LEU A 89 -35.50 9.73 10.65
CA LEU A 89 -34.41 9.94 9.70
C LEU A 89 -33.13 10.38 10.39
N SER A 90 -33.20 11.24 11.41
CA SER A 90 -32.04 11.65 12.19
C SER A 90 -31.40 10.48 12.93
N ARG A 91 -32.20 9.55 13.48
CA ARG A 91 -31.68 8.33 14.12
C ARG A 91 -31.03 7.40 13.10
N GLN A 92 -31.67 7.20 11.96
CA GLN A 92 -31.10 6.39 10.86
C GLN A 92 -29.79 6.98 10.35
N HIS A 93 -29.72 8.31 10.17
CA HIS A 93 -28.50 8.99 9.78
C HIS A 93 -27.39 8.82 10.82
N ALA A 94 -27.71 8.94 12.11
CA ALA A 94 -26.73 8.71 13.18
C ALA A 94 -26.19 7.27 13.15
N GLN A 95 -27.08 6.27 12.99
CA GLN A 95 -26.69 4.87 12.86
C GLN A 95 -25.84 4.63 11.60
N ALA A 96 -26.23 5.18 10.46
CA ALA A 96 -25.47 5.09 9.21
C ALA A 96 -24.10 5.77 9.33
N THR A 97 -24.02 6.91 10.02
CA THR A 97 -22.75 7.61 10.28
C THR A 97 -21.82 6.72 11.10
N VAL A 98 -22.30 6.13 12.19
CA VAL A 98 -21.53 5.20 13.02
C VAL A 98 -21.11 3.96 12.22
N ALA A 99 -22.00 3.40 11.41
CA ALA A 99 -21.70 2.24 10.57
C ALA A 99 -20.72 2.54 9.42
N SER A 100 -20.74 3.77 8.90
CA SER A 100 -19.84 4.23 7.83
C SER A 100 -18.42 4.54 8.34
N GLN A 101 -18.28 4.77 9.64
CA GLN A 101 -16.96 4.94 10.24
C GLN A 101 -16.28 3.57 10.33
N ARG A 102 -15.01 3.53 9.94
CA ARG A 102 -14.20 2.31 10.02
C ARG A 102 -14.15 1.85 11.49
N PRO A 103 -14.45 0.57 11.81
CA PRO A 103 -14.43 0.10 13.19
C PRO A 103 -13.04 0.28 13.80
N SER A 104 -12.97 0.57 15.10
CA SER A 104 -11.71 0.76 15.82
C SER A 104 -10.84 -0.50 15.90
N SER A 105 -11.38 -1.67 15.53
CA SER A 105 -10.62 -2.92 15.39
C SER A 105 -9.80 -2.99 14.10
N HIS A 106 -10.05 -2.12 13.13
CA HIS A 106 -9.32 -2.08 11.88
C HIS A 106 -8.28 -0.95 11.90
N PRO A 107 -7.12 -1.14 11.25
CA PRO A 107 -6.10 -0.10 11.15
C PRO A 107 -6.69 1.19 10.58
N THR A 108 -6.21 2.32 11.10
CA THR A 108 -6.51 3.63 10.52
C THR A 108 -6.08 3.66 9.05
N ALA A 109 -6.64 4.57 8.25
CA ALA A 109 -6.26 4.68 6.84
C ALA A 109 -4.75 4.85 6.65
N ALA A 110 -4.12 5.66 7.50
CA ALA A 110 -2.67 5.87 7.47
C ALA A 110 -1.88 4.59 7.84
N GLU A 111 -2.31 3.85 8.85
CA GLU A 111 -1.68 2.58 9.24
C GLU A 111 -1.85 1.50 8.17
N HIS A 112 -3.03 1.41 7.55
CA HIS A 112 -3.28 0.52 6.43
C HIS A 112 -2.35 0.84 5.26
N ASP A 113 -2.24 2.12 4.87
CA ASP A 113 -1.36 2.53 3.77
C ASP A 113 0.11 2.28 4.10
N ALA A 114 0.52 2.45 5.35
CA ALA A 114 1.86 2.09 5.81
C ALA A 114 2.10 0.56 5.72
N GLN A 115 1.11 -0.26 6.10
CA GLN A 115 1.18 -1.71 5.95
C GLN A 115 1.26 -2.14 4.49
N VAL A 116 0.45 -1.56 3.61
CA VAL A 116 0.50 -1.84 2.16
C VAL A 116 1.88 -1.52 1.60
N ARG A 117 2.44 -0.34 1.89
CA ARG A 117 3.80 0.02 1.45
C ARG A 117 4.87 -0.93 2.01
N SER A 118 4.73 -1.36 3.28
CA SER A 118 5.63 -2.33 3.88
C SER A 118 5.56 -3.68 3.16
N LEU A 119 4.36 -4.14 2.80
CA LEU A 119 4.17 -5.39 2.06
C LEU A 119 4.71 -5.29 0.63
N GLU A 120 4.52 -4.17 -0.05
CA GLU A 120 5.09 -3.92 -1.38
C GLU A 120 6.63 -3.96 -1.34
N GLN A 121 7.24 -3.34 -0.33
CA GLN A 121 8.69 -3.40 -0.13
C GLN A 121 9.17 -4.83 0.13
N GLN A 122 8.46 -5.60 0.95
CA GLN A 122 8.77 -7.01 1.20
C GLN A 122 8.62 -7.86 -0.07
N GLN A 123 7.59 -7.63 -0.87
CA GLN A 123 7.39 -8.32 -2.14
C GLN A 123 8.53 -8.02 -3.12
N TYR A 124 8.95 -6.76 -3.23
CA TYR A 124 10.07 -6.39 -4.07
C TYR A 124 11.39 -7.00 -3.57
N ALA A 125 11.64 -6.96 -2.26
CA ALA A 125 12.84 -7.54 -1.67
C ALA A 125 12.92 -9.07 -1.86
N THR A 126 11.80 -9.77 -1.64
CA THR A 126 11.74 -11.23 -1.84
C THR A 126 11.86 -11.61 -3.31
N GLY A 127 11.24 -10.86 -4.23
CA GLY A 127 11.41 -11.06 -5.67
C GLY A 127 12.86 -10.84 -6.12
N LYS A 128 13.53 -9.82 -5.58
CA LYS A 128 14.96 -9.58 -5.86
C LYS A 128 15.83 -10.71 -5.33
N GLN A 129 15.63 -11.13 -4.09
CA GLN A 129 16.38 -12.23 -3.49
C GLN A 129 16.17 -13.53 -4.26
N LEU A 130 14.94 -13.82 -4.70
CA LEU A 130 14.64 -14.99 -5.52
C LEU A 130 15.42 -14.97 -6.83
N ASN A 131 15.49 -13.82 -7.51
CA ASN A 131 16.26 -13.69 -8.75
C ASN A 131 17.77 -13.87 -8.52
N GLU A 132 18.31 -13.33 -7.42
CA GLU A 132 19.72 -13.50 -7.04
C GLU A 132 20.05 -14.98 -6.75
N GLU A 133 19.19 -15.68 -6.02
CA GLU A 133 19.34 -17.11 -5.73
C GLU A 133 19.22 -17.96 -7.00
N GLN A 134 18.28 -17.65 -7.89
CA GLN A 134 18.16 -18.32 -9.19
C GLN A 134 19.42 -18.16 -10.04
N ALA A 135 20.01 -16.96 -10.07
CA ALA A 135 21.27 -16.72 -10.76
C ALA A 135 22.43 -17.49 -10.12
N ALA A 136 22.47 -17.58 -8.79
CA ALA A 136 23.45 -18.37 -8.06
C ALA A 136 23.33 -19.88 -8.36
N VAL A 137 22.11 -20.41 -8.36
CA VAL A 137 21.82 -21.80 -8.74
C VAL A 137 22.26 -22.08 -10.17
N ALA A 138 21.90 -21.23 -11.13
CA ALA A 138 22.31 -21.40 -12.53
C ALA A 138 23.85 -21.45 -12.67
N LYS A 139 24.58 -20.59 -11.93
CA LYS A 139 26.05 -20.65 -11.91
C LYS A 139 26.57 -21.97 -11.34
N LYS A 140 25.95 -22.48 -10.26
CA LYS A 140 26.32 -23.76 -9.64
C LYS A 140 26.01 -24.96 -10.53
N GLU A 141 24.92 -24.93 -11.28
CA GLU A 141 24.58 -25.96 -12.26
C GLU A 141 25.60 -26.01 -13.39
N VAL A 142 26.07 -24.85 -13.87
CA VAL A 142 27.17 -24.77 -14.86
C VAL A 142 28.47 -25.34 -14.28
N GLU A 143 28.83 -24.98 -13.05
CA GLU A 143 30.01 -25.54 -12.36
C GLU A 143 29.88 -27.08 -12.23
N LEU A 144 28.73 -27.58 -11.79
CA LEU A 144 28.47 -29.01 -11.69
C LEU A 144 28.55 -29.73 -13.04
N GLY A 145 28.08 -29.10 -14.12
CA GLY A 145 28.23 -29.61 -15.48
C GLY A 145 29.71 -29.79 -15.86
N LYS A 146 30.57 -28.81 -15.54
CA LYS A 146 32.02 -28.91 -15.78
C LYS A 146 32.66 -30.07 -15.01
N TRP A 147 32.39 -30.17 -13.71
CA TRP A 147 32.93 -31.25 -12.88
C TRP A 147 32.44 -32.63 -13.32
N ARG A 148 31.19 -32.75 -13.78
CA ARG A 148 30.67 -34.00 -14.34
C ARG A 148 31.41 -34.39 -15.63
N ASN A 149 31.64 -33.43 -16.52
CA ASN A 149 32.40 -33.67 -17.75
C ASN A 149 33.85 -34.07 -17.42
N GLU A 150 34.54 -33.35 -16.53
CA GLU A 150 35.90 -33.69 -16.10
C GLU A 150 35.98 -35.09 -15.47
N LYS A 151 34.99 -35.46 -14.63
CA LYS A 151 34.89 -36.80 -14.08
C LYS A 151 34.73 -37.87 -15.16
N GLU A 152 33.91 -37.60 -16.17
CA GLU A 152 33.72 -38.52 -17.30
C GLU A 152 35.01 -38.67 -18.10
N GLU A 153 35.72 -37.57 -18.38
CA GLU A 153 37.01 -37.59 -19.07
C GLU A 153 38.07 -38.39 -18.30
N VAL A 154 38.16 -38.21 -16.97
CA VAL A 154 39.06 -39.03 -16.14
C VAL A 154 38.64 -40.50 -16.15
N GLY A 155 37.34 -40.79 -16.16
CA GLY A 155 36.83 -42.16 -16.27
C GLY A 155 37.14 -42.85 -17.61
N LYS A 156 37.28 -42.07 -18.70
CA LYS A 156 37.69 -42.56 -20.02
C LYS A 156 39.20 -42.86 -20.10
N ILE A 157 40.00 -42.37 -19.14
CA ILE A 157 41.40 -42.76 -19.04
C ILE A 157 41.43 -44.20 -18.55
N GLU A 158 41.41 -45.14 -19.50
CA GLU A 158 41.75 -46.53 -19.23
C GLU A 158 43.20 -46.56 -18.72
N VAL A 159 43.36 -46.75 -17.40
CA VAL A 159 44.64 -47.13 -16.80
C VAL A 159 44.90 -48.55 -17.29
N GLY A 160 45.55 -48.64 -18.46
CA GLY A 160 45.69 -49.87 -19.23
C GLY A 160 46.09 -51.08 -18.39
N GLU A 161 45.25 -52.10 -18.46
CA GLU A 161 45.35 -53.41 -17.80
C GLU A 161 46.54 -54.27 -18.29
N GLY A 162 47.50 -53.69 -19.04
CA GLY A 162 48.52 -54.45 -19.77
C GLY A 162 50.00 -54.15 -19.48
N GLY A 163 50.34 -53.17 -18.63
CA GLY A 163 51.77 -52.82 -18.47
C GLY A 163 52.18 -52.01 -17.24
N TRP A 164 51.23 -51.45 -16.49
CA TRP A 164 51.55 -50.74 -15.24
C TRP A 164 51.64 -51.66 -14.02
N ALA A 165 51.32 -52.96 -14.15
CA ALA A 165 51.37 -53.90 -13.03
C ALA A 165 52.81 -54.26 -12.59
N ASP A 166 53.82 -54.05 -13.43
CA ASP A 166 55.22 -54.19 -12.98
C ASP A 166 55.63 -52.92 -12.23
N GLY A 167 55.64 -52.99 -10.89
CA GLY A 167 56.10 -51.89 -10.04
C GLY A 167 57.52 -51.40 -10.36
N LYS A 168 58.30 -52.14 -11.16
CA LYS A 168 59.56 -51.65 -11.75
C LYS A 168 59.33 -50.57 -12.83
N ILE A 169 58.34 -50.72 -13.69
CA ILE A 169 58.01 -49.75 -14.75
C ILE A 169 57.52 -48.44 -14.13
N ILE A 170 56.65 -48.51 -13.12
CA ILE A 170 56.18 -47.32 -12.39
C ILE A 170 57.36 -46.60 -11.73
N ARG A 171 58.25 -47.32 -11.03
CA ARG A 171 59.43 -46.73 -10.40
C ARG A 171 60.38 -46.11 -11.43
N LEU A 172 60.61 -46.79 -12.55
CA LEU A 172 61.44 -46.26 -13.64
C LEU A 172 60.83 -44.98 -14.24
N ARG A 173 59.51 -44.95 -14.45
CA ARG A 173 58.81 -43.77 -14.94
C ARG A 173 58.90 -42.62 -13.95
N LEU A 174 58.67 -42.88 -12.67
CA LEU A 174 58.79 -41.88 -11.61
C LEU A 174 60.19 -41.28 -11.56
N PHE A 175 61.24 -42.11 -11.65
CA PHE A 175 62.62 -41.61 -11.71
C PHE A 175 62.89 -40.81 -13.00
N SER A 176 62.32 -41.22 -14.14
CA SER A 176 62.47 -40.46 -15.38
C SER A 176 61.76 -39.10 -15.36
N GLU A 177 60.56 -39.03 -14.76
CA GLU A 177 59.80 -37.78 -14.59
C GLU A 177 60.46 -36.86 -13.55
N ALA A 178 61.11 -37.44 -12.53
CA ALA A 178 61.95 -36.71 -11.58
C ALA A 178 63.30 -36.24 -12.16
N GLY A 179 63.57 -36.48 -13.45
CA GLY A 179 64.74 -35.95 -14.14
C GLY A 179 65.96 -36.89 -14.15
N PHE A 180 65.85 -38.13 -13.68
CA PHE A 180 66.94 -39.12 -13.73
C PHE A 180 66.87 -39.95 -15.01
N SER A 181 67.94 -39.92 -15.80
CA SER A 181 68.07 -40.73 -17.02
C SER A 181 69.33 -41.60 -16.99
N LEU A 182 69.17 -42.90 -17.24
CA LEU A 182 70.30 -43.82 -17.32
C LEU A 182 70.78 -43.90 -18.78
N VAL A 183 72.05 -43.57 -19.00
CA VAL A 183 72.71 -43.76 -20.29
C VAL A 183 73.55 -45.04 -20.22
N PRO A 184 73.10 -46.13 -20.87
CA PRO A 184 73.88 -47.37 -20.92
C PRO A 184 75.16 -47.13 -21.70
N SER A 185 76.24 -47.80 -21.29
CA SER A 185 77.48 -47.78 -22.06
C SER A 185 77.28 -48.53 -23.38
N LYS A 186 77.80 -47.95 -24.48
CA LYS A 186 77.81 -48.57 -25.81
C LYS A 186 79.06 -49.41 -26.08
N ASP A 187 80.13 -49.24 -25.28
CA ASP A 187 81.44 -49.87 -25.47
C ASP A 187 81.93 -50.50 -24.16
N GLU A 188 82.63 -51.64 -24.23
CA GLU A 188 83.16 -52.37 -23.06
C GLU A 188 84.10 -51.55 -22.16
N SER A 189 84.60 -50.40 -22.64
CA SER A 189 85.50 -49.51 -21.92
C SER A 189 84.81 -48.33 -21.21
N ASN A 190 83.53 -48.09 -21.47
CA ASN A 190 82.81 -46.93 -20.91
C ASN A 190 81.94 -47.36 -19.71
N THR A 191 82.03 -46.65 -18.60
CA THR A 191 81.16 -46.85 -17.44
C THR A 191 79.78 -46.26 -17.71
N ALA A 192 78.71 -46.92 -17.26
CA ALA A 192 77.34 -46.40 -17.39
C ALA A 192 77.24 -45.04 -16.68
N LYS A 193 76.48 -44.10 -17.24
CA LYS A 193 76.34 -42.74 -16.66
C LYS A 193 74.89 -42.45 -16.34
N ILE A 194 74.64 -41.74 -15.24
CA ILE A 194 73.33 -41.19 -14.90
C ILE A 194 73.35 -39.70 -15.24
N LEU A 195 72.38 -39.27 -16.02
CA LEU A 195 72.07 -37.87 -16.24
C LEU A 195 71.02 -37.43 -15.23
N ILE A 196 71.26 -36.31 -14.57
CA ILE A 196 70.35 -35.70 -13.60
C ILE A 196 69.98 -34.34 -14.15
N ARG A 197 68.70 -34.16 -14.49
CA ARG A 197 68.15 -32.88 -14.94
C ARG A 197 67.48 -32.18 -13.75
N ASN A 198 67.94 -30.99 -13.40
CA ASN A 198 67.28 -30.16 -12.39
C ASN A 198 66.44 -29.09 -13.11
N ASP A 199 65.13 -29.25 -13.09
CA ASP A 199 64.20 -28.33 -13.76
C ASP A 199 64.14 -26.95 -13.08
N ALA A 200 64.54 -26.85 -11.80
CA ALA A 200 64.59 -25.57 -11.08
C ALA A 200 65.79 -24.69 -11.49
N LYS A 201 66.96 -25.30 -11.73
CA LYS A 201 68.20 -24.61 -12.15
C LYS A 201 68.47 -24.64 -13.65
N GLN A 202 67.69 -25.42 -14.40
CA GLN A 202 67.88 -25.66 -15.84
C GLN A 202 69.28 -26.21 -16.20
N ASP A 203 69.84 -27.06 -15.34
CA ASP A 203 71.14 -27.71 -15.57
C ASP A 203 71.03 -29.24 -15.70
N VAL A 204 72.09 -29.85 -16.25
CA VAL A 204 72.18 -31.29 -16.47
C VAL A 204 73.54 -31.79 -16.00
N HIS A 205 73.55 -32.65 -14.98
CA HIS A 205 74.76 -33.25 -14.44
C HIS A 205 74.92 -34.69 -14.91
N ALA A 206 76.14 -35.08 -15.28
CA ALA A 206 76.45 -36.45 -15.68
C ALA A 206 77.35 -37.13 -14.62
N VAL A 207 76.82 -38.16 -13.96
CA VAL A 207 77.54 -38.91 -12.92
C VAL A 207 77.91 -40.31 -13.45
N PRO A 208 79.21 -40.67 -13.53
CA PRO A 208 79.62 -42.01 -13.91
C PRO A 208 79.35 -43.01 -12.78
N ILE A 209 78.72 -44.13 -13.13
CA ILE A 209 78.54 -45.30 -12.27
C ILE A 209 79.78 -46.17 -12.43
N ASP A 210 80.78 -45.94 -11.60
CA ASP A 210 81.96 -46.79 -11.48
C ASP A 210 81.93 -47.55 -10.15
N ASN A 211 82.48 -48.75 -10.13
CA ASN A 211 82.61 -49.59 -8.93
C ASN A 211 83.81 -49.17 -8.05
N SER A 212 84.58 -48.16 -8.47
CA SER A 212 85.69 -47.58 -7.69
C SER A 212 85.23 -46.76 -6.48
N ARG A 213 83.98 -46.27 -6.47
CA ARG A 213 83.41 -45.46 -5.38
C ARG A 213 82.35 -46.25 -4.61
N SER A 214 82.19 -45.93 -3.32
CA SER A 214 81.15 -46.57 -2.51
C SER A 214 79.76 -46.19 -3.03
N LYS A 215 78.82 -47.14 -3.03
CA LYS A 215 77.44 -46.91 -3.47
C LYS A 215 76.77 -45.78 -2.68
N VAL A 216 77.11 -45.65 -1.39
CA VAL A 216 76.61 -44.60 -0.50
C VAL A 216 77.10 -43.21 -0.95
N TYR A 217 78.38 -43.09 -1.31
CA TYR A 217 78.92 -41.83 -1.83
C TYR A 217 78.21 -41.41 -3.13
N THR A 218 78.04 -42.35 -4.07
CA THR A 218 77.35 -42.08 -5.33
C THR A 218 75.89 -41.69 -5.11
N ALA A 219 75.17 -42.37 -4.21
CA ALA A 219 73.80 -42.02 -3.88
C ALA A 219 73.69 -40.61 -3.28
N ASN A 220 74.56 -40.26 -2.32
CA ASN A 220 74.57 -38.93 -1.72
C ASN A 220 74.89 -37.83 -2.74
N LEU A 221 75.83 -38.08 -3.67
CA LEU A 221 76.15 -37.16 -4.76
C LEU A 221 74.95 -36.96 -5.72
N ILE A 222 74.25 -38.04 -6.07
CA ILE A 222 73.07 -37.95 -6.94
C ILE A 222 71.98 -37.12 -6.26
N TRP A 223 71.72 -37.37 -4.97
CA TRP A 223 70.72 -36.61 -4.21
C TRP A 223 71.11 -35.15 -4.00
N SER A 224 72.39 -34.84 -3.77
CA SER A 224 72.83 -33.45 -3.66
C SER A 224 72.62 -32.70 -4.97
N LEU A 225 72.97 -33.31 -6.12
CA LEU A 225 72.79 -32.68 -7.43
C LEU A 225 71.32 -32.53 -7.85
N ALA A 226 70.42 -33.36 -7.31
CA ALA A 226 68.98 -33.28 -7.60
C ALA A 226 68.20 -32.35 -6.66
N SER A 227 68.71 -32.09 -5.44
CA SER A 227 68.04 -31.27 -4.43
C SER A 227 68.54 -29.83 -4.36
N ASP A 228 69.80 -29.63 -4.73
CA ASP A 228 70.44 -28.32 -4.79
C ASP A 228 70.02 -27.61 -6.08
#